data_AF-A0A838QTJ5-F1
#
_entry.id   AF-A0A838QTJ5-F1
#
_cell.length_a   1.000
_cell.length_b   1.000
_cell.length_c   1.000
_cell.angle_alpha   90.00
_cell.angle_beta   90.00
_cell.angle_gamma   90.00
#
_symmetry.space_group_name_H-M   'P 1'
#
loop_
_entity.id
_entity.type
_entity.pdbx_description
1 polymer ?
#
loop_
_entity_poly.entity_id
_entity_poly.type
_entity_poly.pdbx_seq_one_letter_code
_entity_poly.pdbx_strand_id
1 'polypeptide(L)' 'TPTLVDGFEIEAAYWGKTIGVRYGEPFACREPLGMRSMEELV' A
#
# COMPACT_ATOMS: atom_id res chain seq x y z
N THR A 1 12.36 17.53 -14.46
CA THR A 1 12.64 17.10 -13.08
C THR A 1 11.35 16.59 -12.49
N PRO A 2 11.32 15.39 -11.88
CA PRO A 2 10.11 14.87 -11.23
C PRO A 2 9.64 15.84 -10.15
N THR A 3 8.33 16.05 -10.07
CA THR A 3 7.70 16.80 -9.00
C THR A 3 7.46 15.92 -7.78
N LEU A 4 7.08 16.53 -6.66
CA LEU A 4 6.65 15.81 -5.47
C LEU A 4 5.44 14.89 -5.78
N VAL A 5 4.50 15.38 -6.60
CA VAL A 5 3.29 14.62 -6.98
C VAL A 5 3.65 13.43 -7.85
N ASP A 6 4.60 13.57 -8.77
CA ASP A 6 5.11 12.45 -9.57
C ASP A 6 5.75 11.38 -8.67
N GLY A 7 6.40 11.80 -7.58
CA GLY A 7 6.93 10.90 -6.56
C GLY A 7 5.85 10.03 -5.92
N PHE A 8 4.74 10.64 -5.49
CA PHE A 8 3.61 9.91 -4.90
C PHE A 8 2.99 8.91 -5.89
N GLU A 9 2.78 9.32 -7.14
CA GLU A 9 2.26 8.44 -8.19
C GLU A 9 3.17 7.21 -8.41
N ILE A 10 4.49 7.40 -8.40
CA ILE A 10 5.47 6.32 -8.57
C ILE A 10 5.45 5.36 -7.37
N GLU A 11 5.41 5.86 -6.14
CA GLU A 11 5.33 5.02 -4.94
C GLU A 11 4.02 4.23 -4.91
N ALA A 12 2.89 4.88 -5.17
CA ALA A 12 1.59 4.23 -5.21
C ALA A 12 1.55 3.12 -6.27
N ALA A 13 2.11 3.37 -7.46
CA ALA A 13 2.20 2.37 -8.53
C ALA A 13 3.15 1.21 -8.17
N TYR A 14 4.26 1.50 -7.49
CA TYR A 14 5.19 0.48 -7.01
C TYR A 14 4.48 -0.49 -6.07
N TRP A 15 3.81 0.01 -5.03
CA TRP A 15 3.11 -0.82 -4.07
C TRP A 15 1.89 -1.52 -4.68
N GLY A 16 1.13 -0.83 -5.54
CA GLY A 16 0.03 -1.44 -6.28
C GLY A 16 0.48 -2.69 -7.06
N LYS A 17 1.58 -2.57 -7.80
CA LYS A 17 2.18 -3.69 -8.53
C LYS A 17 2.50 -4.88 -7.62
N THR A 18 2.94 -4.65 -6.38
CA THR A 18 3.28 -5.74 -5.45
C THR A 18 2.09 -6.60 -5.01
N ILE A 19 0.87 -6.04 -5.04
CA ILE A 19 -0.38 -6.73 -4.67
C ILE A 19 -1.32 -6.97 -5.86
N GLY A 20 -0.83 -6.78 -7.09
CA GLY A 20 -1.58 -7.08 -8.31
C GLY A 20 -2.65 -6.06 -8.69
N VAL A 21 -2.56 -4.83 -8.18
CA VAL A 21 -3.47 -3.71 -8.52
C VAL A 21 -2.71 -2.55 -9.14
N ARG A 22 -3.42 -1.53 -9.64
CA ARG A 22 -2.77 -0.38 -10.30
C ARG A 22 -2.00 0.52 -9.31
N TYR A 23 -2.61 0.81 -8.16
CA TYR A 23 -2.05 1.68 -7.12
C TYR A 23 -2.35 1.10 -5.75
N GLY A 24 -1.43 1.26 -4.80
CA GLY A 24 -1.62 0.87 -3.41
C GLY A 24 -0.76 1.73 -2.49
N GLU A 25 -1.16 1.85 -1.24
CA GLU A 25 -0.41 2.59 -0.22
C GLU A 25 0.01 1.60 0.88
N PRO A 26 1.29 1.58 1.28
CA PRO A 26 1.75 0.69 2.34
C PRO A 26 1.23 1.17 3.69
N PHE A 27 0.82 0.23 4.54
CA PHE A 27 0.47 0.51 5.93
C PHE A 27 1.50 -0.10 6.87
N ALA A 28 2.12 0.75 7.70
CA ALA A 28 3.07 0.32 8.71
C ALA A 28 2.42 0.32 10.10
N CYS A 29 2.49 -0.82 10.79
CA CYS A 29 2.02 -0.96 12.17
C CYS A 29 3.19 -1.39 13.05
N ARG A 30 3.32 -0.77 14.22
CA ARG A 30 4.38 -1.12 15.18
C ARG A 30 4.04 -2.44 15.89
N GLU A 31 2.78 -2.63 16.23
CA GLU A 31 2.23 -3.84 16.80
C GLU A 31 1.78 -4.83 15.71
N PRO A 32 1.73 -6.14 15.99
CA PRO A 32 1.12 -7.11 15.08
C PRO A 32 -0.34 -6.78 14.80
N LEU A 33 -0.79 -6.99 13.56
CA LEU A 33 -2.19 -6.85 13.19
C LEU A 33 -3.03 -7.91 13.94
N GLY A 34 -4.02 -7.44 14.70
CA GLY A 34 -4.92 -8.29 15.49
C GLY A 34 -6.01 -8.94 14.65
N MET A 35 -5.63 -9.79 13.68
CA MET A 35 -6.56 -10.52 12.83
C MET A 35 -6.20 -12.01 12.81
N ARG A 36 -7.20 -12.89 12.79
CA ARG A 36 -6.97 -14.35 12.67
C ARG A 36 -7.09 -14.85 11.24
N SER A 37 -7.90 -14.19 10.43
CA SER A 37 -8.10 -14.48 9.02
C SER A 37 -8.48 -13.19 8.28
N MET A 38 -8.44 -13.22 6.95
CA MET A 38 -8.97 -12.13 6.13
C MET A 38 -10.50 -12.02 6.17
N GLU A 39 -11.21 -13.03 6.70
CA GLU A 39 -12.67 -12.99 6.83
C GLU A 39 -13.15 -11.96 7.86
N GLU A 40 -12.25 -11.55 8.77
CA GLU A 40 -12.52 -10.53 9.79
C GLU A 40 -12.33 -9.10 9.24
N LEU A 41 -11.89 -8.95 7.98
CA LEU A 41 -11.69 -7.67 7.32
C LEU A 41 -13.01 -7.21 6.64
N VAL A 42 -13.59 -6.11 7.13
CA VAL A 42 -14.84 -5.51 6.63
C VAL A 42 -14.61 -4.61 5.42
#